data_AF-A0A6G3YUB1-F1
#
_entry.id   AF-A0A6G3YUB1-F1
#
_cell.length_a   1.000
_cell.length_b   1.000
_cell.length_c   1.000
_cell.angle_alpha   90.00
_cell.angle_beta   90.00
_cell.angle_gamma   90.00
#
_symmetry.space_group_name_H-M   'P 1'
#
loop_
_entity.id
_entity.type
_entity.pdbx_description
1 polymer ?
#
loop_
_entity_poly.entity_id
_entity_poly.type
_entity_poly.pdbx_seq_one_letter_code
_entity_poly.pdbx_strand_id
1 'polypeptide(L)'
;MSELPPSTHQTDWNRLQKALSVEAERGFNNLEGRQQRFNEFLQNALATPPAPLSAENQGHWRSLSAQYAHYSDLPFAERQHLVAETRRTLYATKRSLEIPTPKTATVSAGTASNAASPRKVQTARAQSSLPRSNTAQAGTSTPASRLPDLEQSV
;
A
#
# COMPACT_ATOMS: atom_id res chain seq x y z
N MET A 1 -41.29 25.85 -16.44
CA MET A 1 -40.41 25.86 -15.26
C MET A 1 -39.58 24.59 -15.31
N SER A 2 -38.35 24.68 -15.81
CA SER A 2 -37.41 23.57 -15.81
C SER A 2 -36.49 23.76 -14.61
N GLU A 3 -36.80 23.08 -13.51
CA GLU A 3 -35.90 23.03 -12.35
C GLU A 3 -34.73 22.10 -12.71
N LEU A 4 -33.62 22.70 -13.15
CA LEU A 4 -32.29 22.08 -13.08
C LEU A 4 -32.02 21.77 -11.60
N PRO A 5 -31.62 20.54 -11.22
CA PRO A 5 -31.02 20.34 -9.92
C PRO A 5 -29.57 20.81 -10.00
N PRO A 6 -29.13 21.89 -9.31
CA PRO A 6 -27.72 22.05 -9.04
C PRO A 6 -27.41 21.17 -7.84
N SER A 7 -27.41 19.84 -8.02
CA SER A 7 -26.63 18.98 -7.14
C SER A 7 -25.18 19.27 -7.46
N THR A 8 -24.73 20.43 -6.97
CA THR A 8 -23.37 20.89 -7.02
C THR A 8 -22.61 19.88 -6.19
N HIS A 9 -22.08 18.85 -6.85
CA HIS A 9 -21.35 17.76 -6.22
C HIS A 9 -19.98 18.31 -5.79
N GLN A 10 -20.00 19.24 -4.83
CA GLN A 10 -18.82 19.83 -4.22
C GLN A 10 -18.16 18.72 -3.42
N THR A 11 -16.91 18.42 -3.77
CA THR A 11 -16.15 17.37 -3.09
C THR A 11 -16.06 17.67 -1.59
N ASP A 12 -16.67 16.82 -0.76
CA ASP A 12 -16.65 16.94 0.70
C ASP A 12 -15.26 16.55 1.27
N TRP A 13 -14.30 17.48 1.22
CA TRP A 13 -12.94 17.27 1.70
C TRP A 13 -12.87 16.71 3.14
N ASN A 14 -13.72 17.24 4.03
CA ASN A 14 -13.79 16.79 5.42
C ASN A 14 -14.24 15.34 5.54
N ARG A 15 -15.22 14.92 4.72
CA ARG A 15 -15.74 13.56 4.74
C ARG A 15 -14.71 12.56 4.22
N LEU A 16 -14.00 12.92 3.14
CA LEU A 16 -12.89 12.12 2.61
C LEU A 16 -11.76 11.94 3.62
N GLN A 17 -11.28 13.02 4.22
CA GLN A 17 -10.21 12.97 5.23
C GLN A 17 -10.63 12.14 6.45
N LYS A 18 -11.87 12.31 6.93
CA LYS A 18 -12.41 11.53 8.05
C LYS A 18 -12.48 10.04 7.73
N ALA A 19 -12.96 9.67 6.54
CA ALA A 19 -13.01 8.27 6.14
C ALA A 19 -11.61 7.62 6.11
N LEU A 20 -10.62 8.33 5.56
CA LEU A 20 -9.22 7.87 5.51
C LEU A 20 -8.62 7.70 6.92
N SER A 21 -8.91 8.63 7.84
CA SER A 21 -8.44 8.52 9.23
C SER A 21 -9.08 7.32 9.94
N VAL A 22 -10.41 7.18 9.87
CA VAL A 22 -11.13 6.10 10.54
C VAL A 22 -10.68 4.73 10.04
N GLU A 23 -10.44 4.57 8.73
CA GLU A 23 -9.92 3.34 8.17
C GLU A 23 -8.50 3.01 8.69
N ALA A 24 -7.62 4.01 8.75
CA ALA A 24 -6.28 3.83 9.29
C ALA A 24 -6.29 3.48 10.79
N GLU A 25 -7.17 4.11 11.58
CA GLU A 25 -7.34 3.83 13.01
C GLU A 25 -7.89 2.42 13.27
N ARG A 26 -8.73 1.90 12.38
CA ARG A 26 -9.29 0.55 12.50
C ARG A 26 -8.43 -0.53 11.82
N GLY A 27 -7.30 -0.17 11.23
CA GLY A 27 -6.34 -1.13 10.68
C GLY A 27 -6.61 -1.59 9.25
N PHE A 28 -7.15 -0.75 8.37
CA PHE A 28 -7.21 -1.01 6.92
C PHE A 28 -8.04 -2.26 6.53
N ASN A 29 -9.16 -2.44 7.24
CA ASN A 29 -10.08 -3.57 7.15
C ASN A 29 -11.24 -3.36 6.16
N ASN A 30 -11.27 -2.25 5.42
CA ASN A 30 -12.35 -1.87 4.51
C ASN A 30 -13.70 -1.78 5.23
N LEU A 31 -13.81 -0.79 6.11
CA LEU A 31 -14.95 -0.64 7.01
C LEU A 31 -16.27 -0.45 6.27
N GLU A 32 -17.32 -1.14 6.75
CA GLU A 32 -18.69 -0.86 6.35
C GLU A 32 -19.23 0.36 7.09
N GLY A 33 -19.59 1.40 6.33
CA GLY A 33 -20.32 2.55 6.82
C GLY A 33 -21.83 2.33 6.80
N ARG A 34 -22.59 3.39 7.14
CA ARG A 34 -24.07 3.35 7.10
C ARG A 34 -24.66 3.21 5.71
N GLN A 35 -23.92 3.62 4.67
CA GLN A 35 -24.42 3.70 3.29
C GLN A 35 -23.66 2.78 2.34
N GLN A 36 -22.35 2.60 2.55
CA GLN A 36 -21.49 1.82 1.68
C GLN A 36 -20.16 1.51 2.38
N ARG A 37 -19.36 0.63 1.80
CA ARG A 37 -18.01 0.31 2.28
C ARG A 37 -17.03 1.46 2.05
N PHE A 38 -15.93 1.45 2.79
CA PHE A 38 -14.87 2.46 2.65
C PHE A 38 -14.31 2.51 1.22
N ASN A 39 -14.01 1.35 0.63
CA ASN A 39 -13.45 1.28 -0.72
C ASN A 39 -14.42 1.83 -1.79
N GLU A 40 -15.70 1.47 -1.73
CA GLU A 40 -16.74 1.98 -2.64
C GLU A 40 -16.91 3.50 -2.50
N PHE A 41 -16.84 4.00 -1.26
CA PHE A 41 -16.86 5.44 -1.02
C PHE A 41 -15.68 6.16 -1.65
N LEU A 42 -14.46 5.66 -1.47
CA LEU A 42 -13.28 6.28 -2.06
C LEU A 42 -13.27 6.16 -3.58
N GLN A 43 -13.68 5.01 -4.12
CA GLN A 43 -13.81 4.81 -5.57
C GLN A 43 -14.74 5.86 -6.19
N ASN A 44 -15.96 6.02 -5.67
CA ASN A 44 -16.93 6.97 -6.21
C ASN A 44 -16.50 8.42 -6.00
N ALA A 45 -15.96 8.75 -4.83
CA ALA A 45 -15.54 10.10 -4.53
C ALA A 45 -14.32 10.55 -5.36
N LEU A 46 -13.38 9.64 -5.64
CA LEU A 46 -12.20 9.91 -6.46
C LEU A 46 -12.49 9.85 -7.96
N ALA A 47 -13.54 9.12 -8.38
CA ALA A 47 -13.99 9.09 -9.77
C ALA A 47 -14.50 10.47 -10.27
N THR A 48 -14.95 11.32 -9.34
CA THR A 48 -15.45 12.67 -9.63
C THR A 48 -14.50 13.73 -9.03
N PRO A 49 -13.36 14.02 -9.68
CA PRO A 49 -12.43 15.04 -9.20
C PRO A 49 -13.07 16.43 -9.24
N PRO A 50 -12.79 17.31 -8.26
CA PRO A 50 -13.32 18.67 -8.26
C PRO A 50 -12.76 19.50 -9.43
N ALA A 51 -13.56 20.40 -9.99
CA ALA A 51 -13.08 21.41 -10.94
C ALA A 51 -12.70 22.71 -10.18
N PRO A 52 -11.69 23.48 -10.61
CA PRO A 52 -10.87 23.33 -11.82
C PRO A 52 -9.50 22.68 -11.54
N LEU A 53 -9.41 21.34 -11.66
CA LEU A 53 -8.12 20.63 -11.57
C LEU A 53 -7.48 20.40 -12.94
N SER A 54 -6.14 20.47 -13.00
CA SER A 54 -5.35 20.11 -14.18
C SER A 54 -5.59 18.66 -14.61
N ALA A 55 -5.46 18.38 -15.91
CA ALA A 55 -5.68 17.04 -16.47
C ALA A 55 -4.81 15.95 -15.83
N GLU A 56 -3.56 16.27 -15.47
CA GLU A 56 -2.66 15.37 -14.73
C GLU A 56 -3.24 14.97 -13.37
N ASN A 57 -3.67 15.96 -12.57
CA ASN A 57 -4.28 15.71 -11.27
C ASN A 57 -5.58 14.91 -11.39
N GLN A 58 -6.41 15.21 -12.40
CA GLN A 58 -7.61 14.41 -12.68
C GLN A 58 -7.27 12.95 -13.02
N GLY A 59 -6.21 12.73 -13.80
CA GLY A 59 -5.69 11.40 -14.11
C GLY A 59 -5.24 10.65 -12.85
N HIS A 60 -4.51 11.32 -11.95
CA HIS A 60 -4.08 10.73 -10.68
C HIS A 60 -5.29 10.32 -9.81
N TRP A 61 -6.29 11.18 -9.71
CA TRP A 61 -7.52 10.87 -8.97
C TRP A 61 -8.26 9.65 -9.53
N ARG A 62 -8.40 9.56 -10.85
CA ARG A 62 -8.99 8.39 -11.51
C ARG A 62 -8.16 7.11 -11.31
N SER A 63 -6.84 7.23 -11.31
CA SER A 63 -5.94 6.10 -11.03
C SER A 63 -6.13 5.59 -9.59
N LEU A 64 -6.20 6.49 -8.61
CA LEU A 64 -6.49 6.10 -7.23
C LEU A 64 -7.88 5.46 -7.11
N SER A 65 -8.90 6.02 -7.78
CA SER A 65 -10.25 5.43 -7.83
C SER A 65 -10.22 3.98 -8.33
N ALA A 66 -9.50 3.71 -9.41
CA ALA A 66 -9.36 2.36 -9.97
C ALA A 66 -8.67 1.39 -8.98
N GLN A 67 -7.65 1.84 -8.25
CA GLN A 67 -7.00 1.01 -7.23
C GLN A 67 -7.96 0.65 -6.07
N TYR A 68 -8.86 1.56 -5.69
CA TYR A 68 -9.85 1.29 -4.66
C TYR A 68 -10.91 0.25 -5.06
N ALA A 69 -11.13 -0.01 -6.35
CA ALA A 69 -12.01 -1.07 -6.81
C ALA A 69 -11.55 -2.46 -6.34
N HIS A 70 -10.24 -2.68 -6.22
CA HIS A 70 -9.63 -3.93 -5.77
C HIS A 70 -9.07 -3.86 -4.34
N TYR A 71 -9.42 -2.82 -3.57
CA TYR A 71 -8.86 -2.57 -2.23
C TYR A 71 -8.95 -3.76 -1.28
N SER A 72 -10.06 -4.50 -1.34
CA SER A 72 -10.31 -5.67 -0.48
C SER A 72 -9.41 -6.85 -0.81
N ASP A 73 -8.84 -6.90 -2.01
CA ASP A 73 -7.93 -7.95 -2.46
C ASP A 73 -6.46 -7.60 -2.22
N LEU A 74 -6.15 -6.31 -2.00
CA LEU A 74 -4.79 -5.85 -1.73
C LEU A 74 -4.26 -6.37 -0.39
N PRO A 75 -2.95 -6.66 -0.28
CA PRO A 75 -2.32 -6.97 0.99
C PRO A 75 -2.28 -5.75 1.91
N PHE A 76 -2.17 -5.99 3.22
CA PHE A 76 -2.21 -4.95 4.24
C PHE A 76 -1.25 -3.78 3.98
N ALA A 77 0.02 -4.06 3.62
CA ALA A 77 1.01 -3.03 3.34
C ALA A 77 0.63 -2.13 2.14
N GLU A 78 0.03 -2.70 1.10
CA GLU A 78 -0.44 -1.94 -0.07
C GLU A 78 -1.64 -1.08 0.30
N ARG A 79 -2.56 -1.58 1.12
CA ARG A 79 -3.69 -0.77 1.64
C ARG A 79 -3.20 0.43 2.44
N GLN A 80 -2.18 0.26 3.26
CA GLN A 80 -1.56 1.36 4.01
C GLN A 80 -0.95 2.39 3.06
N HIS A 81 -0.19 1.93 2.07
CA HIS A 81 0.42 2.80 1.08
C HIS A 81 -0.63 3.60 0.30
N LEU A 82 -1.66 2.92 -0.21
CA LEU A 82 -2.73 3.54 -1.00
C LEU A 82 -3.50 4.60 -0.19
N VAL A 83 -3.81 4.33 1.08
CA VAL A 83 -4.44 5.33 1.97
C VAL A 83 -3.51 6.51 2.21
N ALA A 84 -2.22 6.28 2.45
CA ALA A 84 -1.25 7.36 2.65
C ALA A 84 -1.06 8.23 1.40
N GLU A 85 -0.95 7.59 0.22
CA GLU A 85 -0.86 8.27 -1.06
C GLU A 85 -2.11 9.12 -1.31
N THR A 86 -3.30 8.55 -1.09
CA THR A 86 -4.57 9.26 -1.25
C THR A 86 -4.65 10.49 -0.35
N ARG A 87 -4.25 10.37 0.93
CA ARG A 87 -4.22 11.52 1.85
C ARG A 87 -3.31 12.64 1.34
N ARG A 88 -2.11 12.28 0.83
CA ARG A 88 -1.16 13.24 0.25
C ARG A 88 -1.75 13.95 -0.97
N THR A 89 -2.37 13.20 -1.88
CA THR A 89 -3.01 13.75 -3.09
C THR A 89 -4.14 14.69 -2.73
N LEU A 90 -5.02 14.32 -1.79
CA LEU A 90 -6.11 15.20 -1.34
C LEU A 90 -5.58 16.50 -0.72
N TYR A 91 -4.55 16.41 0.12
CA TYR A 91 -3.96 17.60 0.75
C TYR A 91 -3.32 18.53 -0.29
N ALA A 92 -2.53 17.98 -1.23
CA ALA A 92 -1.92 18.75 -2.31
C ALA A 92 -2.99 19.43 -3.18
N THR A 93 -4.03 18.68 -3.54
CA THR A 93 -5.15 19.17 -4.35
C THR A 93 -5.89 20.31 -3.65
N LYS A 94 -6.27 20.13 -2.37
CA LYS A 94 -6.96 21.15 -1.59
C LYS A 94 -6.11 22.42 -1.48
N ARG A 95 -4.82 22.27 -1.19
CA ARG A 95 -3.87 23.38 -1.09
C ARG A 95 -3.73 24.14 -2.41
N SER A 96 -3.68 23.46 -3.55
CA SER A 96 -3.66 24.11 -4.87
C SER A 96 -4.93 24.90 -5.18
N LEU A 97 -6.08 24.50 -4.63
CA LEU A 97 -7.36 25.21 -4.80
C LEU A 97 -7.53 26.39 -3.81
N GLU A 98 -6.93 26.30 -2.62
CA GLU A 98 -7.00 27.33 -1.57
C GLU A 98 -6.02 28.50 -1.78
N ILE A 99 -4.94 28.32 -2.56
CA ILE A 99 -3.96 29.38 -2.80
C ILE A 99 -4.47 30.32 -3.90
N PRO A 100 -4.82 31.59 -3.61
CA PRO A 100 -4.95 32.61 -4.65
C PRO A 100 -3.55 32.85 -5.23
N THR A 101 -3.35 32.54 -6.52
CA THR A 101 -2.05 32.71 -7.19
C THR A 101 -1.50 34.13 -7.00
N PRO A 102 -0.20 34.28 -6.73
CA PRO A 102 0.66 34.69 -7.84
C PRO A 102 1.94 33.85 -7.99
N LYS A 103 2.17 33.44 -9.26
CA LYS A 103 3.46 33.23 -9.95
C LYS A 103 4.62 32.56 -9.18
N THR A 104 4.90 31.29 -9.51
CA THR A 104 6.15 30.77 -10.14
C THR A 104 6.29 29.27 -9.89
N ALA A 105 5.85 28.46 -10.86
CA ALA A 105 6.29 27.08 -10.96
C ALA A 105 7.66 27.08 -11.64
N THR A 106 8.73 27.20 -10.85
CA THR A 106 10.06 26.81 -11.29
C THR A 106 10.24 25.33 -10.93
N VAL A 107 10.10 24.51 -11.96
CA VAL A 107 10.69 23.18 -12.19
C VAL A 107 11.36 22.50 -10.99
N SER A 108 10.85 21.34 -10.61
CA SER A 108 11.69 20.21 -10.17
C SER A 108 11.00 18.90 -10.55
N ALA A 109 10.94 18.66 -11.86
CA ALA A 109 10.88 17.31 -12.39
C ALA A 109 12.33 16.79 -12.46
N GLY A 110 12.58 15.62 -11.87
CA GLY A 110 13.75 14.79 -12.18
C GLY A 110 14.77 14.61 -11.05
N THR A 111 14.62 13.55 -10.26
CA THR A 111 15.71 12.62 -9.89
C THR A 111 15.00 11.32 -9.46
N ALA A 112 14.66 10.48 -10.43
CA ALA A 112 15.46 9.33 -10.86
C ALA A 112 15.27 8.11 -9.95
N SER A 113 14.73 7.06 -10.57
CA SER A 113 14.77 5.67 -10.15
C SER A 113 16.10 5.31 -9.48
N ASN A 114 16.02 4.54 -8.40
CA ASN A 114 17.11 3.64 -8.06
C ASN A 114 16.54 2.31 -7.54
N ALA A 115 16.29 1.41 -8.48
CA ALA A 115 16.40 0.00 -8.23
C ALA A 115 17.89 -0.31 -8.02
N ALA A 116 18.26 -0.74 -6.81
CA ALA A 116 19.35 -1.69 -6.56
C ALA A 116 19.54 -1.85 -5.05
N SER A 117 19.32 -3.08 -4.57
CA SER A 117 20.02 -3.56 -3.38
C SER A 117 21.53 -3.39 -3.56
N PRO A 118 22.25 -3.03 -2.49
CA PRO A 118 23.45 -3.77 -2.21
C PRO A 118 23.54 -4.15 -0.72
N ARG A 119 23.71 -5.46 -0.54
CA ARG A 119 24.35 -6.11 0.60
C ARG A 119 25.71 -5.45 0.90
N LYS A 120 25.93 -4.96 2.12
CA LYS A 120 27.23 -5.08 2.80
C LYS A 120 27.10 -4.85 4.31
N VAL A 121 27.06 -5.98 5.01
CA VAL A 121 27.53 -6.15 6.39
C VAL A 121 28.92 -5.53 6.54
N GLN A 122 29.09 -4.67 7.55
CA GLN A 122 30.35 -4.03 7.85
C GLN A 122 31.04 -4.77 8.99
N THR A 123 32.27 -5.17 8.69
CA THR A 123 33.20 -5.99 9.46
C THR A 123 34.23 -5.07 10.13
N ALA A 124 34.50 -5.25 11.42
CA ALA A 124 35.81 -5.07 12.09
C ALA A 124 35.69 -5.61 13.53
N ARG A 125 36.24 -6.77 13.91
CA ARG A 125 37.64 -7.25 14.05
C ARG A 125 38.34 -6.85 15.36
N ALA A 126 38.47 -7.81 16.29
CA ALA A 126 39.69 -8.19 17.04
C ALA A 126 39.33 -9.36 18.00
N GLN A 127 39.68 -10.63 17.73
CA GLN A 127 40.97 -11.34 17.88
C GLN A 127 41.21 -11.98 19.25
N SER A 128 41.49 -13.30 19.22
CA SER A 128 42.18 -14.21 20.17
C SER A 128 41.30 -15.45 20.42
N SER A 129 41.70 -16.71 20.29
CA SER A 129 42.95 -17.38 19.93
C SER A 129 42.64 -18.90 19.80
N LEU A 130 43.40 -19.62 18.97
CA LEU A 130 43.32 -21.06 18.59
C LEU A 130 43.55 -22.05 19.78
N PRO A 131 43.71 -23.41 19.62
CA PRO A 131 43.53 -24.34 18.46
C PRO A 131 42.89 -25.73 18.74
N ARG A 132 42.55 -26.43 17.63
CA ARG A 132 42.65 -27.89 17.32
C ARG A 132 41.83 -28.90 18.16
N SER A 133 41.03 -29.75 17.51
CA SER A 133 41.54 -31.03 16.99
C SER A 133 40.64 -31.60 15.88
N ASN A 134 41.27 -32.15 14.83
CA ASN A 134 40.66 -32.84 13.71
C ASN A 134 41.25 -34.26 13.65
N THR A 135 40.40 -35.26 13.87
CA THR A 135 40.63 -36.70 13.65
C THR A 135 39.23 -37.32 13.61
N ALA A 136 38.78 -38.19 12.71
CA ALA A 136 39.18 -38.71 11.41
C ALA A 136 38.01 -39.61 10.96
N GLN A 137 37.91 -39.85 9.65
CA GLN A 137 37.41 -41.10 8.99
C GLN A 137 35.98 -41.57 9.28
N ALA A 138 35.09 -41.59 8.28
CA ALA A 138 34.99 -42.53 7.15
C ALA A 138 34.29 -43.85 7.52
N GLY A 139 33.30 -44.22 6.68
CA GLY A 139 32.60 -45.50 6.69
C GLY A 139 31.37 -45.52 7.60
N THR A 140 30.26 -46.20 7.31
CA THR A 140 29.86 -47.09 6.22
C THR A 140 28.40 -47.45 6.52
N SER A 141 27.61 -47.66 5.47
CA SER A 141 26.53 -48.67 5.42
C SER A 141 25.22 -48.49 6.22
N THR A 142 24.16 -48.19 5.47
CA THR A 142 22.82 -48.85 5.42
C THR A 142 22.87 -50.38 5.68
N PRO A 143 21.78 -51.17 5.91
CA PRO A 143 20.33 -50.92 6.14
C PRO A 143 19.75 -51.62 7.39
N ALA A 144 18.46 -51.40 7.72
CA ALA A 144 17.53 -52.49 8.09
C ALA A 144 16.07 -52.01 8.15
N SER A 145 15.28 -52.46 7.19
CA SER A 145 13.82 -52.59 7.25
C SER A 145 13.38 -53.49 8.40
N ARG A 146 12.16 -53.31 8.96
CA ARG A 146 11.18 -54.40 9.21
C ARG A 146 9.86 -53.92 9.91
N LEU A 147 8.78 -54.01 9.13
CA LEU A 147 7.36 -54.38 9.43
C LEU A 147 6.51 -53.57 10.44
N PRO A 148 5.24 -53.31 10.06
CA PRO A 148 4.11 -53.90 10.78
C PRO A 148 3.35 -54.90 9.90
N ASP A 149 3.20 -56.12 10.40
CA ASP A 149 2.39 -57.19 9.83
C ASP A 149 0.95 -57.06 10.36
N LEU A 150 0.01 -56.93 9.44
CA LEU A 150 -1.43 -56.94 9.68
C LEU A 150 -1.97 -58.18 8.97
N GLU A 151 -2.15 -59.28 9.70
CA GLU A 151 -2.79 -60.50 9.18
C GLU A 151 -3.87 -60.98 10.15
N GLN A 152 -4.96 -61.42 9.53
CA GLN A 152 -6.21 -61.82 10.15
C GLN A 152 -6.13 -63.24 10.71
N SER A 153 -7.05 -63.55 11.63
CA SER A 153 -7.75 -64.84 11.82
C SER A 153 -8.23 -64.85 13.28
N VAL A 154 -9.50 -65.01 13.63
CA VAL A 154 -10.57 -65.88 13.12
C VAL A 154 -11.94 -65.28 13.40
#